data_AF-A0A2Z3JMB6-F1
#
_entry.id   AF-A0A2Z3JMB6-F1
#
_cell.length_a   1.000
_cell.length_b   1.000
_cell.length_c   1.000
_cell.angle_alpha   90.00
_cell.angle_beta   90.00
_cell.angle_gamma   90.00
#
_symmetry.space_group_name_H-M   'P 1'
#
loop_
_entity.id
_entity.type
_entity.pdbx_description
1 polymer ?
#
loop_
_entity_poly.entity_id
_entity_poly.type
_entity_poly.pdbx_seq_one_letter_code
_entity_poly.pdbx_strand_id
1 'polypeptide(L)'
;MKNLIRTFALVTALLLPVAAAHATVLTETGLAESKVAASETYRLNVPTEKAVATTQVRLVIPAGVAVTRFQVMPGFTRTVETNADGLVTEVTWRGRIAPMEYARFFFQARNPEQAGTLSWKVYQTYADGSVVAWDDTDPDNTPASKTTVK
;
A
#
# COMPACT_ATOMS: atom_id res chain seq x y z
N MET A 1 42.87 45.09 26.58
CA MET A 1 43.16 43.77 25.96
C MET A 1 41.86 43.28 25.31
N LYS A 2 41.98 42.54 24.20
CA LYS A 2 41.00 42.43 23.09
C LYS A 2 39.64 41.81 23.49
N ASN A 3 38.55 42.42 23.01
CA ASN A 3 37.19 41.87 23.08
C ASN A 3 37.04 40.74 22.06
N LEU A 4 36.75 39.52 22.52
CA LEU A 4 36.61 38.35 21.68
C LEU A 4 35.16 38.21 21.20
N ILE A 5 34.93 38.48 19.92
CA ILE A 5 33.64 38.25 19.25
C ILE A 5 33.45 36.73 19.14
N ARG A 6 32.42 36.19 19.82
CA ARG A 6 32.01 34.79 19.70
C ARG A 6 31.00 34.68 18.56
N THR A 7 31.44 34.14 17.43
CA THR A 7 30.57 33.78 16.30
C THR A 7 29.69 32.60 16.72
N PHE A 8 28.38 32.82 16.81
CA PHE A 8 27.39 31.76 17.04
C PHE A 8 27.10 31.09 15.69
N ALA A 9 27.56 29.86 15.49
CA ALA A 9 27.19 29.07 14.31
C ALA A 9 25.77 28.54 14.52
N LEU A 10 24.80 29.10 13.80
CA LEU A 10 23.42 28.61 13.79
C LEU A 10 23.37 27.32 12.96
N VAL A 11 23.37 26.17 13.62
CA VAL A 11 23.11 24.88 12.96
C VAL A 11 21.60 24.74 12.80
N THR A 12 21.10 25.10 11.62
CA THR A 12 19.70 24.84 11.26
C THR A 12 19.54 23.35 10.99
N ALA A 13 19.04 22.60 11.97
CA ALA A 13 18.64 21.20 11.75
C ALA A 13 17.46 21.20 10.77
N LEU A 14 17.72 20.77 9.52
CA LEU A 14 16.65 20.46 8.58
C LEU A 14 15.87 19.26 9.14
N LEU A 15 14.71 19.53 9.73
CA LEU A 15 13.68 18.52 9.93
C LEU A 15 13.16 18.13 8.54
N LEU A 16 13.78 17.11 7.94
CA LEU A 16 13.20 16.46 6.77
C LEU A 16 11.85 15.88 7.21
N PRO A 17 10.74 16.21 6.54
CA PRO A 17 9.48 15.55 6.82
C PRO A 17 9.70 14.04 6.62
N VAL A 18 9.36 13.25 7.63
CA VAL A 18 9.23 11.81 7.46
C VAL A 18 8.15 11.65 6.39
N ALA A 19 8.54 11.28 5.17
CA ALA A 19 7.57 10.98 4.13
C ALA A 19 6.71 9.83 4.67
N ALA A 20 5.47 10.12 5.05
CA ALA A 20 4.51 9.11 5.43
C ALA A 20 4.35 8.17 4.24
N ALA A 21 4.73 6.92 4.42
CA ALA A 21 4.76 5.92 3.38
C ALA A 21 3.55 5.02 3.58
N HIS A 22 2.39 5.48 3.12
CA HIS A 22 1.15 4.71 3.25
C HIS A 22 1.15 3.49 2.32
N ALA A 23 0.38 2.45 2.66
CA ALA A 23 0.20 1.32 1.75
C ALA A 23 -0.50 1.80 0.47
N THR A 24 0.11 1.52 -0.68
CA THR A 24 -0.36 2.06 -1.97
C THR A 24 -0.56 1.00 -3.04
N VAL A 25 -1.63 1.13 -3.83
CA VAL A 25 -1.86 0.32 -5.03
C VAL A 25 -1.79 1.20 -6.27
N LEU A 26 -0.86 0.86 -7.16
CA LEU A 26 -0.65 1.51 -8.47
C LEU A 26 -0.53 0.43 -9.54
N THR A 27 -0.61 0.82 -10.81
CA THR A 27 -0.15 -0.07 -11.89
C THR A 27 1.34 -0.38 -11.72
N GLU A 28 1.84 -1.40 -12.41
CA GLU A 28 3.25 -1.77 -12.41
C GLU A 28 4.14 -0.61 -12.88
N THR A 29 3.64 0.19 -13.84
CA THR A 29 4.29 1.43 -14.33
C THR A 29 4.17 2.61 -13.37
N GLY A 30 3.49 2.46 -12.23
CA GLY A 30 3.36 3.48 -11.20
C GLY A 30 2.24 4.49 -11.45
N LEU A 31 1.27 4.18 -12.32
CA LEU A 31 0.14 5.06 -12.61
C LEU A 31 -1.03 4.79 -11.64
N ALA A 32 -1.77 5.86 -11.34
CA ALA A 32 -3.06 5.80 -10.65
C ALA A 32 -4.24 5.84 -11.65
N GLU A 33 -4.00 5.41 -12.88
CA GLU A 33 -5.01 5.31 -13.93
C GLU A 33 -4.77 4.10 -14.84
N SER A 34 -5.85 3.57 -15.43
CA SER A 34 -5.79 2.50 -16.42
C SER A 34 -7.04 2.54 -17.31
N LYS A 35 -7.13 1.66 -18.31
CA LYS A 35 -8.27 1.61 -19.25
C LYS A 35 -9.38 0.68 -18.76
N VAL A 36 -10.62 0.96 -19.13
CA VAL A 36 -11.74 0.00 -18.99
C VAL A 36 -11.41 -1.33 -19.65
N ALA A 37 -11.85 -2.43 -19.04
CA ALA A 37 -11.62 -3.81 -19.48
C ALA A 37 -10.15 -4.24 -19.69
N ALA A 38 -9.17 -3.38 -19.38
CA ALA A 38 -7.76 -3.70 -19.54
C ALA A 38 -7.31 -4.78 -18.56
N SER A 39 -6.38 -5.62 -19.01
CA SER A 39 -5.60 -6.46 -18.10
C SER A 39 -4.38 -5.67 -17.65
N GLU A 40 -4.26 -5.47 -16.35
CA GLU A 40 -3.23 -4.65 -15.71
C GLU A 40 -2.44 -5.50 -14.72
N THR A 41 -1.15 -5.20 -14.55
CA THR A 41 -0.41 -5.65 -13.37
C THR A 41 -0.51 -4.55 -12.32
N TYR A 42 -1.10 -4.86 -11.18
CA TYR A 42 -1.13 -3.97 -10.02
C TYR A 42 -0.03 -4.32 -9.03
N ARG A 43 0.52 -3.28 -8.41
CA ARG A 43 1.56 -3.34 -7.39
C ARG A 43 1.03 -2.71 -6.11
N LEU A 44 0.83 -3.54 -5.09
CA LEU A 44 0.61 -3.10 -3.71
C LEU A 44 1.97 -2.92 -3.02
N ASN A 45 2.33 -1.68 -2.67
CA ASN A 45 3.55 -1.33 -1.94
C ASN A 45 3.23 -1.11 -0.46
N VAL A 46 3.86 -1.86 0.44
CA VAL A 46 3.58 -1.83 1.88
C VAL A 46 4.87 -1.65 2.67
N PRO A 47 5.16 -0.44 3.14
CA PRO A 47 6.26 -0.19 4.07
C PRO A 47 5.82 -0.43 5.52
N THR A 48 6.78 -0.75 6.39
CA THR A 48 6.55 -0.86 7.83
C THR A 48 6.86 0.47 8.50
N GLU A 49 5.83 1.21 8.92
CA GLU A 49 5.96 2.55 9.51
C GLU A 49 6.13 2.54 11.04
N LYS A 50 6.13 1.35 11.65
CA LYS A 50 6.31 1.17 13.10
C LYS A 50 7.66 0.57 13.43
N ALA A 51 8.06 0.71 14.69
CA ALA A 51 9.23 0.02 15.26
C ALA A 51 9.02 -1.51 15.43
N VAL A 52 7.83 -2.01 15.12
CA VAL A 52 7.49 -3.44 15.10
C VAL A 52 7.17 -3.88 13.67
N ALA A 53 7.43 -5.15 13.35
CA ALA A 53 7.26 -5.68 12.01
C ALA A 53 5.79 -5.72 11.57
N THR A 54 5.55 -5.56 10.27
CA THR A 54 4.28 -5.98 9.65
C THR A 54 4.26 -7.51 9.55
N THR A 55 3.15 -8.13 9.90
CA THR A 55 2.98 -9.60 9.90
C THR A 55 1.87 -10.07 8.96
N GLN A 56 0.95 -9.19 8.59
CA GLN A 56 -0.13 -9.50 7.66
C GLN A 56 -0.48 -8.27 6.83
N VAL A 57 -0.77 -8.51 5.56
CA VAL A 57 -1.35 -7.53 4.63
C VAL A 57 -2.60 -8.14 4.03
N ARG A 58 -3.75 -7.47 4.17
CA ARG A 58 -5.01 -7.87 3.56
C ARG A 58 -5.47 -6.79 2.60
N LEU A 59 -5.80 -7.16 1.37
CA LEU A 59 -6.31 -6.28 0.32
C LEU A 59 -7.73 -6.71 -0.04
N VAL A 60 -8.65 -5.75 -0.05
CA VAL A 60 -10.00 -5.92 -0.58
C VAL A 60 -10.01 -5.55 -2.06
N ILE A 61 -10.52 -6.44 -2.89
CA ILE A 61 -10.61 -6.24 -4.33
C ILE A 61 -11.84 -5.37 -4.63
N PRO A 62 -11.68 -4.23 -5.34
CA PRO A 62 -12.79 -3.38 -5.74
C PRO A 62 -13.80 -4.15 -6.59
N ALA A 63 -15.08 -3.82 -6.45
CA ALA A 63 -16.14 -4.43 -7.25
C ALA A 63 -15.87 -4.30 -8.76
N GLY A 64 -16.13 -5.36 -9.50
CA GLY A 64 -15.92 -5.43 -10.95
C GLY A 64 -14.47 -5.67 -11.40
N VAL A 65 -13.50 -5.66 -10.49
CA VAL A 65 -12.13 -6.09 -10.78
C VAL A 65 -12.04 -7.62 -10.69
N ALA A 66 -11.53 -8.27 -11.73
CA ALA A 66 -11.33 -9.72 -11.74
C ALA A 66 -9.83 -10.06 -11.63
N VAL A 67 -9.37 -10.50 -10.46
CA VAL A 67 -7.98 -10.96 -10.29
C VAL A 67 -7.79 -12.30 -11.00
N THR A 68 -6.74 -12.40 -11.80
CA THR A 68 -6.47 -13.58 -12.63
C THR A 68 -5.28 -14.39 -12.14
N ARG A 69 -4.26 -13.74 -11.58
CA ARG A 69 -3.06 -14.37 -11.05
C ARG A 69 -2.34 -13.45 -10.09
N PHE A 70 -1.55 -14.05 -9.22
CA PHE A 70 -0.70 -13.37 -8.27
C PHE A 70 0.75 -13.76 -8.53
N GLN A 71 1.67 -12.81 -8.44
CA GLN A 71 3.09 -13.13 -8.43
C GLN A 71 3.42 -13.95 -7.18
N VAL A 72 4.32 -14.92 -7.31
CA VAL A 72 4.87 -15.65 -6.16
C VAL A 72 5.71 -14.67 -5.33
N MET A 73 5.47 -14.63 -4.03
CA MET A 73 6.27 -13.85 -3.09
C MET A 73 6.90 -14.80 -2.06
N PRO A 74 8.20 -15.12 -2.20
CA PRO A 74 8.90 -15.96 -1.24
C PRO A 74 8.82 -15.41 0.19
N GLY A 75 8.67 -16.30 1.17
CA GLY A 75 8.53 -15.92 2.58
C GLY A 75 7.13 -15.46 3.00
N PHE A 76 6.18 -15.37 2.07
CA PHE A 76 4.78 -15.05 2.38
C PHE A 76 3.85 -16.20 2.01
N THR A 77 2.94 -16.53 2.94
CA THR A 77 1.80 -17.41 2.67
C THR A 77 0.63 -16.56 2.21
N ARG A 78 0.01 -16.92 1.08
CA ARG A 78 -1.14 -16.22 0.51
C ARG A 78 -2.41 -17.06 0.64
N THR A 79 -3.49 -16.46 1.10
CA THR A 79 -4.86 -17.00 1.05
C THR A 79 -5.77 -16.03 0.31
N VAL A 80 -6.84 -16.55 -0.29
CA VAL A 80 -7.85 -15.76 -1.00
C VAL A 80 -9.25 -16.12 -0.52
N GLU A 81 -10.12 -15.14 -0.50
CA GLU A 81 -11.57 -15.34 -0.37
C GLU A 81 -12.22 -15.09 -1.71
N THR A 82 -13.23 -15.89 -2.04
CA THR A 82 -13.97 -15.79 -3.30
C THR A 82 -15.46 -15.67 -3.06
N ASN A 83 -16.15 -14.96 -3.95
CA ASN A 83 -17.61 -14.96 -3.97
C ASN A 83 -18.18 -16.26 -4.59
N ALA A 84 -19.51 -16.34 -4.70
CA ALA A 84 -20.21 -17.50 -5.26
C ALA A 84 -19.86 -17.78 -6.75
N ASP A 85 -19.40 -16.77 -7.48
CA ASP A 85 -18.97 -16.88 -8.87
C ASP A 85 -17.48 -17.27 -9.00
N GLY A 86 -16.79 -17.50 -7.88
CA GLY A 86 -15.36 -17.82 -7.85
C GLY A 86 -14.43 -16.62 -8.06
N LEU A 87 -14.95 -15.40 -8.08
CA LEU A 87 -14.14 -14.19 -8.18
C LEU A 87 -13.48 -13.87 -6.83
N VAL A 88 -12.18 -13.56 -6.85
CA VAL A 88 -11.44 -13.15 -5.64
C VAL A 88 -11.97 -11.82 -5.13
N THR A 89 -12.48 -11.80 -3.91
CA THR A 89 -12.96 -10.60 -3.22
C THR A 89 -11.94 -10.04 -2.25
N GLU A 90 -11.12 -10.91 -1.66
CA GLU A 90 -10.04 -10.52 -0.77
C GLU A 90 -8.82 -11.41 -0.96
N VAL A 91 -7.64 -10.84 -0.69
CA VAL A 91 -6.39 -11.57 -0.62
C VAL A 91 -5.65 -11.18 0.65
N THR A 92 -5.12 -12.18 1.35
CA THR A 92 -4.30 -11.99 2.55
C THR A 92 -2.93 -12.61 2.34
N TRP A 93 -1.88 -11.83 2.62
CA TRP A 93 -0.50 -12.30 2.72
C TRP A 93 -0.06 -12.29 4.18
N ARG A 94 0.42 -13.42 4.69
CA ARG A 94 1.04 -13.56 6.02
C ARG A 94 2.53 -13.81 5.84
N GLY A 95 3.36 -13.05 6.55
CA GLY A 95 4.80 -13.12 6.47
C GLY A 95 5.44 -12.13 7.41
N ARG A 96 6.61 -11.58 7.05
CA ARG A 96 7.30 -10.59 7.86
C ARG A 96 7.87 -9.49 6.97
N ILE A 97 7.61 -8.24 7.35
CA ILE A 97 8.31 -7.06 6.84
C ILE A 97 8.89 -6.36 8.07
N ALA A 98 10.22 -6.29 8.20
CA ALA A 98 10.83 -5.71 9.40
C ALA A 98 10.64 -4.18 9.45
N PRO A 99 10.87 -3.55 10.62
CA PRO A 99 10.97 -2.09 10.69
C PRO A 99 11.97 -1.56 9.66
N MET A 100 11.68 -0.41 9.06
CA MET A 100 12.49 0.21 7.99
C MET A 100 12.55 -0.58 6.67
N GLU A 101 11.75 -1.64 6.51
CA GLU A 101 11.61 -2.39 5.26
C GLU A 101 10.24 -2.15 4.60
N TYR A 102 10.15 -2.52 3.33
CA TYR A 102 8.90 -2.55 2.59
C TYR A 102 8.79 -3.84 1.76
N ALA A 103 7.56 -4.25 1.48
CA ALA A 103 7.24 -5.32 0.55
C ALA A 103 6.44 -4.79 -0.65
N ARG A 104 6.52 -5.51 -1.76
CA ARG A 104 5.67 -5.29 -2.94
C ARG A 104 4.96 -6.58 -3.30
N PHE A 105 3.63 -6.52 -3.32
CA PHE A 105 2.78 -7.62 -3.74
C PHE A 105 2.21 -7.31 -5.11
N PHE A 106 2.48 -8.17 -6.09
CA PHE A 106 2.02 -7.98 -7.46
C PHE A 106 0.92 -8.97 -7.80
N PHE A 107 -0.07 -8.50 -8.54
CA PHE A 107 -1.18 -9.30 -9.05
C PHE A 107 -1.64 -8.76 -10.39
N GLN A 108 -2.14 -9.62 -11.26
CA GLN A 108 -2.70 -9.21 -12.54
C GLN A 108 -4.21 -9.35 -12.48
N ALA A 109 -4.91 -8.31 -12.89
CA ALA A 109 -6.36 -8.24 -12.83
C ALA A 109 -6.93 -7.59 -14.09
N ARG A 110 -8.18 -7.92 -14.40
CA ARG A 110 -8.96 -7.23 -15.42
C ARG A 110 -9.82 -6.15 -14.77
N ASN A 111 -9.76 -4.95 -15.31
CA ASN A 111 -10.56 -3.81 -14.86
C ASN A 111 -12.03 -3.96 -15.25
N PRO A 112 -12.96 -3.26 -14.55
CA PRO A 112 -14.36 -3.22 -14.94
C PRO A 112 -14.54 -2.71 -16.37
N GLU A 113 -15.64 -3.10 -17.00
CA GLU A 113 -16.01 -2.62 -18.34
C GLU A 113 -16.51 -1.17 -18.33
N GLN A 114 -16.93 -0.67 -17.16
CA GLN A 114 -17.41 0.68 -16.96
C GLN A 114 -16.31 1.57 -16.38
N ALA A 115 -16.27 2.83 -16.82
CA ALA A 115 -15.39 3.82 -16.25
C ALA A 115 -15.78 4.14 -14.79
N GLY A 116 -14.80 4.54 -13.98
CA GLY A 116 -15.03 4.85 -12.57
C GLY A 116 -13.74 4.83 -11.75
N THR A 117 -13.90 4.90 -10.43
CA THR A 117 -12.78 4.90 -9.50
C THR A 117 -12.72 3.57 -8.75
N LEU A 118 -11.60 2.88 -8.87
CA LEU A 118 -11.30 1.72 -8.04
C LEU A 118 -10.74 2.19 -6.70
N SER A 119 -11.31 1.70 -5.59
CA SER A 119 -10.87 2.02 -4.24
C SER A 119 -10.25 0.80 -3.57
N TRP A 120 -8.92 0.80 -3.45
CA TRP A 120 -8.15 -0.31 -2.92
C TRP A 120 -8.01 -0.18 -1.39
N LYS A 121 -8.83 -0.94 -0.65
CA LYS A 121 -8.76 -0.95 0.81
C LYS A 121 -7.69 -1.93 1.28
N VAL A 122 -6.78 -1.48 2.14
CA VAL A 122 -5.67 -2.29 2.65
C VAL A 122 -5.66 -2.29 4.16
N TYR A 123 -5.50 -3.46 4.77
CA TYR A 123 -5.38 -3.63 6.21
C TYR A 123 -4.00 -4.22 6.52
N GLN A 124 -3.21 -3.48 7.28
CA GLN A 124 -1.85 -3.84 7.64
C GLN A 124 -1.80 -4.18 9.13
N THR A 125 -1.53 -5.44 9.45
CA THR A 125 -1.38 -5.91 10.84
C THR A 125 0.09 -5.94 11.23
N TYR A 126 0.38 -5.42 12.41
CA TYR A 126 1.71 -5.37 12.99
C TYR A 126 1.89 -6.46 14.05
N ALA A 127 3.14 -6.73 14.42
CA ALA A 127 3.49 -7.79 15.37
C ALA A 127 2.95 -7.54 16.80
N ASP A 128 2.63 -6.30 17.14
CA ASP A 128 1.97 -5.93 18.41
C ASP A 128 0.44 -6.14 18.38
N GLY A 129 -0.10 -6.66 17.28
CA GLY A 129 -1.53 -6.91 17.09
C GLY A 129 -2.31 -5.68 16.57
N SER A 130 -1.68 -4.51 16.49
CA SER A 130 -2.33 -3.32 15.95
C SER A 130 -2.58 -3.44 14.45
N VAL A 131 -3.64 -2.77 13.97
CA VAL A 131 -4.02 -2.74 12.55
C VAL A 131 -4.13 -1.29 12.10
N VAL A 132 -3.51 -0.98 10.96
CA VAL A 132 -3.77 0.25 10.22
C VAL A 132 -4.66 -0.08 9.02
N ALA A 133 -5.75 0.67 8.87
CA ALA A 133 -6.75 0.48 7.82
C ALA A 133 -6.68 1.63 6.81
N TRP A 134 -6.09 1.38 5.65
CA TRP A 134 -6.03 2.30 4.52
C TRP A 134 -7.32 2.17 3.71
N ASP A 135 -8.42 2.73 4.22
CA ASP A 135 -9.77 2.47 3.70
C ASP A 135 -10.72 3.69 3.63
N ASP A 136 -10.17 4.90 3.78
CA ASP A 136 -10.88 6.20 3.81
C ASP A 136 -11.76 6.44 5.05
N THR A 137 -11.73 5.59 6.07
CA THR A 137 -12.46 5.87 7.33
C THR A 137 -11.95 7.14 8.02
N ASP A 138 -10.64 7.39 7.94
CA ASP A 138 -10.00 8.66 8.27
C ASP A 138 -9.16 9.08 7.04
N PRO A 139 -9.73 9.85 6.10
CA PRO A 139 -9.13 10.10 4.79
C PRO A 139 -7.88 11.00 4.86
N ASP A 140 -7.73 11.80 5.91
CA ASP A 140 -6.57 12.69 6.08
C ASP A 140 -5.32 11.90 6.52
N ASN A 141 -5.52 10.81 7.27
CA ASN A 141 -4.42 10.01 7.82
C ASN A 141 -4.27 8.65 7.15
N THR A 142 -5.36 8.03 6.71
CA THR A 142 -5.41 6.65 6.21
C THR A 142 -6.23 6.49 4.92
N PRO A 143 -5.89 7.24 3.85
CA PRO A 143 -6.62 7.15 2.60
C PRO A 143 -6.45 5.79 1.94
N ALA A 144 -7.52 5.29 1.32
CA ALA A 144 -7.44 4.17 0.40
C ALA A 144 -6.74 4.61 -0.89
N SER A 145 -5.96 3.72 -1.51
CA SER A 145 -5.43 3.99 -2.84
C SER A 145 -6.54 4.02 -3.89
N LYS A 146 -6.40 4.91 -4.86
CA LYS A 146 -7.38 5.08 -5.94
C LYS A 146 -6.75 4.81 -7.30
N THR A 147 -7.49 4.15 -8.19
CA THR A 147 -7.15 4.08 -9.61
C THR A 147 -8.34 4.53 -10.43
N THR A 148 -8.13 5.53 -11.29
CA THR A 148 -9.13 5.97 -12.26
C THR A 148 -9.14 5.05 -13.47
N VAL A 149 -10.28 4.43 -13.76
CA VAL A 149 -10.50 3.59 -14.94
C VAL A 149 -11.32 4.39 -15.94
N LYS A 150 -10.81 4.54 -17.17
CA LYS A 150 -11.39 5.39 -18.21
C LYS A 150 -11.28 4.79 -19.61
#